data_AF-A0A6M3KD70-F1
#
_entry.id   AF-A0A6M3KD70-F1
#
_cell.length_a   1.000
_cell.length_b   1.000
_cell.length_c   1.000
_cell.angle_alpha   90.00
_cell.angle_beta   90.00
_cell.angle_gamma   90.00
#
_symmetry.space_group_name_H-M   'P 1'
#
loop_
_entity.id
_entity.type
_entity.pdbx_description
1 polymer ?
#
loop_
_entity_poly.entity_id
_entity_poly.type
_entity_poly.pdbx_seq_one_letter_code
_entity_poly.pdbx_strand_id
1 'polypeptide(L)'
;MGIIWDEIDRIALEDGDWVDIKHRMTFGDVARLENKMMKLSIDPARLKAAQATGDKDEAANAVNDIEFNTGKMELLSINVVAWSYKKQDGSGPLAVSPDNIARLDKETGELLLNAIGERNPQGKKTAGSTNA
;
A
#
# COMPACT_ATOMS: atom_id res chain seq x y z
N MET A 1 24.75 -3.73 -7.59
CA MET A 1 23.83 -4.18 -6.52
C MET A 1 22.89 -5.20 -7.14
N GLY A 2 23.04 -6.48 -6.80
CA GLY A 2 22.16 -7.52 -7.31
C GLY A 2 20.81 -7.42 -6.62
N ILE A 3 19.75 -7.30 -7.42
CA ILE A 3 18.38 -7.55 -6.95
C ILE A 3 18.37 -9.03 -6.54
N ILE A 4 18.07 -9.32 -5.27
CA ILE A 4 17.85 -10.68 -4.80
C ILE A 4 16.51 -11.10 -5.41
N TRP A 5 16.55 -11.84 -6.52
CA TRP A 5 15.36 -12.29 -7.26
C TRP A 5 14.59 -13.41 -6.52
N ASP A 6 15.16 -13.97 -5.46
CA ASP A 6 14.60 -15.10 -4.71
C ASP A 6 13.52 -14.71 -3.67
N GLU A 7 13.15 -13.42 -3.58
CA GLU A 7 12.17 -12.93 -2.59
C GLU A 7 10.98 -12.22 -3.25
N ILE A 8 10.51 -12.74 -4.40
CA ILE A 8 9.35 -12.21 -5.12
C ILE A 8 8.31 -13.30 -5.29
N ASP A 9 7.07 -13.01 -4.92
CA ASP A 9 5.93 -13.89 -5.08
C ASP A 9 5.01 -13.40 -6.21
N ARG A 10 4.58 -14.33 -7.06
CA ARG A 10 3.59 -14.05 -8.10
C ARG A 10 2.17 -14.33 -7.59
N ILE A 11 1.31 -13.33 -7.70
CA ILE A 11 -0.14 -13.45 -7.49
C ILE A 11 -0.79 -13.53 -8.87
N ALA A 12 -1.48 -14.64 -9.14
CA ALA A 12 -2.32 -14.77 -10.33
C ALA A 12 -3.62 -13.99 -10.12
N LEU A 13 -3.99 -13.21 -11.13
CA LEU A 13 -5.26 -12.50 -11.22
C LEU A 13 -6.19 -13.20 -12.23
N GLU A 14 -7.36 -12.62 -12.44
CA GLU A 14 -8.29 -13.08 -13.48
C GLU A 14 -7.70 -12.88 -14.89
N ASP A 15 -8.29 -13.56 -15.89
CA ASP A 15 -7.90 -13.46 -17.31
C ASP A 15 -6.43 -13.77 -17.65
N GLY A 16 -5.73 -14.47 -16.73
CA GLY A 16 -4.32 -14.83 -16.91
C GLY A 16 -3.35 -13.69 -16.61
N ASP A 17 -3.84 -12.59 -16.04
CA ASP A 17 -3.00 -11.52 -15.52
C ASP A 17 -2.27 -11.94 -14.24
N TRP A 18 -1.18 -11.24 -13.93
CA TRP A 18 -0.40 -11.52 -12.74
C TRP A 18 0.30 -10.26 -12.21
N VAL A 19 0.56 -10.28 -10.91
CA VAL A 19 1.33 -9.24 -10.21
C VAL A 19 2.39 -9.90 -9.35
N ASP A 20 3.62 -9.44 -9.50
CA ASP A 20 4.76 -9.86 -8.70
C ASP A 20 4.92 -8.88 -7.54
N ILE A 21 4.86 -9.39 -6.31
CA ILE A 21 5.04 -8.61 -5.08
C ILE A 21 6.27 -9.10 -4.30
N LYS A 22 6.87 -8.21 -3.51
CA LYS A 22 7.92 -8.58 -2.56
C LYS A 22 7.39 -9.60 -1.53
N HIS A 23 8.19 -10.62 -1.25
CA HIS A 23 7.91 -11.60 -0.20
C HIS A 23 7.94 -10.97 1.19
N ARG A 24 8.83 -9.99 1.42
CA ARG A 24 8.93 -9.25 2.69
C ARG A 24 9.34 -7.79 2.46
N MET A 25 8.88 -6.90 3.33
CA MET A 25 9.38 -5.54 3.39
C MET A 25 10.75 -5.52 4.06
N THR A 26 11.68 -4.78 3.48
CA THR A 26 12.97 -4.52 4.12
C THR A 26 12.82 -3.46 5.22
N PHE A 27 13.81 -3.33 6.11
CA PHE A 27 13.82 -2.26 7.11
C PHE A 27 13.71 -0.86 6.47
N GLY A 28 14.37 -0.65 5.32
CA GLY A 28 14.28 0.60 4.58
C GLY A 28 12.89 0.86 4.00
N ASP A 29 12.19 -0.20 3.58
CA ASP A 29 10.80 -0.13 3.11
C ASP A 29 9.85 0.29 4.26
N VAL A 30 10.02 -0.30 5.44
CA VAL A 30 9.24 0.06 6.65
C VAL A 30 9.50 1.51 7.05
N ALA A 31 10.76 1.94 7.14
CA ALA A 31 11.11 3.31 7.48
C ALA A 31 10.57 4.32 6.46
N ARG A 32 10.52 3.97 5.18
CA ARG A 32 9.92 4.80 4.13
C ARG A 32 8.41 4.93 4.32
N LEU A 33 7.72 3.82 4.60
CA LEU A 33 6.29 3.82 4.88
C LEU A 33 5.98 4.70 6.10
N GLU A 34 6.68 4.49 7.21
CA GLU A 34 6.51 5.28 8.45
C GLU A 34 6.74 6.78 8.22
N ASN A 35 7.82 7.14 7.52
CA ASN A 35 8.11 8.55 7.19
C ASN A 35 7.02 9.18 6.32
N LYS A 36 6.40 8.41 5.41
CA LYS A 36 5.34 8.92 4.56
C LYS A 36 4.04 9.06 5.35
N MET A 37 3.68 8.07 6.16
CA MET A 37 2.52 8.13 7.05
C MET A 37 2.61 9.31 8.02
N MET A 38 3.79 9.57 8.60
CA MET A 38 4.02 10.74 9.47
C MET A 38 3.87 12.08 8.75
N LYS A 39 4.23 12.16 7.45
CA LYS A 39 4.02 13.37 6.63
C LYS A 39 2.56 13.56 6.24
N LEU A 40 1.81 12.47 6.12
CA LEU A 40 0.40 12.46 5.73
C LEU A 40 -0.55 12.83 6.85
N SER A 41 -0.13 12.69 8.11
CA SER A 41 -0.90 13.13 9.28
C SER A 41 -1.19 14.64 9.33
N ILE A 42 -0.72 15.37 8.32
CA ILE A 42 -0.86 16.80 8.18
C ILE A 42 -1.10 17.13 6.70
N ASP A 43 -2.27 16.81 6.13
CA ASP A 43 -2.76 17.50 4.93
C ASP A 43 -3.53 18.77 5.37
N PRO A 44 -2.89 19.95 5.32
CA PRO A 44 -3.49 21.18 5.86
C PRO A 44 -4.70 21.64 5.07
N ALA A 45 -4.86 21.22 3.81
CA ALA A 45 -5.95 21.68 2.95
C ALA A 45 -7.27 20.97 3.31
N ARG A 46 -7.22 19.64 3.50
CA ARG A 46 -8.40 18.87 3.94
C ARG A 46 -8.70 19.09 5.43
N LEU A 47 -7.67 19.26 6.27
CA LEU A 47 -7.87 19.67 7.66
C LEU A 47 -8.61 21.02 7.74
N LYS A 48 -8.23 21.98 6.90
CA LYS A 48 -8.93 23.28 6.81
C LYS A 48 -10.35 23.15 6.26
N ALA A 49 -10.58 22.29 5.27
CA ALA A 49 -11.91 22.08 4.70
C ALA A 49 -12.88 21.47 5.73
N ALA A 50 -12.42 20.51 6.53
CA ALA A 50 -13.24 19.90 7.57
C ALA A 50 -13.33 20.75 8.84
N GLN A 51 -12.31 21.55 9.16
CA GLN A 51 -12.44 22.60 10.18
C GLN A 51 -13.46 23.68 9.78
N ALA A 52 -13.65 23.92 8.47
CA ALA A 52 -14.61 24.89 7.98
C ALA A 52 -16.07 24.42 8.06
N THR A 53 -16.34 23.10 8.11
CA THR A 53 -17.70 22.57 8.34
C THR A 53 -18.10 22.63 9.81
N GLY A 54 -17.14 22.80 10.73
CA GLY A 54 -17.37 22.90 12.18
C GLY A 54 -17.70 21.58 12.87
N ASP A 55 -17.82 20.49 12.11
CA ASP A 55 -18.03 19.14 12.61
C ASP A 55 -16.68 18.44 12.84
N LYS A 56 -16.36 18.22 14.11
CA LYS A 56 -15.09 17.61 14.54
C LYS A 56 -15.02 16.12 14.19
N ASP A 57 -16.16 15.44 14.12
CA ASP A 57 -16.22 14.01 13.83
C ASP A 57 -16.06 13.78 12.32
N GLU A 58 -16.66 14.64 11.49
CA GLU A 58 -16.46 14.63 10.04
C GLU A 58 -15.00 14.93 9.66
N ALA A 59 -14.35 15.87 10.37
CA ALA A 59 -12.94 16.17 10.20
C ALA A 59 -12.02 15.00 10.58
N ALA A 60 -12.31 14.32 11.70
CA ALA A 60 -11.56 13.15 12.12
C ALA A 60 -11.71 11.99 11.12
N ASN A 61 -12.92 11.73 10.62
CA ASN A 61 -13.19 10.69 9.63
C ASN A 61 -12.50 10.98 8.29
N ALA A 62 -12.55 12.22 7.81
CA ALA A 62 -11.88 12.63 6.58
C ALA A 62 -10.35 12.46 6.66
N VAL A 63 -9.74 12.77 7.81
CA VAL A 63 -8.30 12.54 8.05
C VAL A 63 -7.97 11.06 8.04
N ASN A 64 -8.74 10.25 8.77
CA ASN A 64 -8.56 8.79 8.81
C ASN A 64 -8.66 8.15 7.42
N ASP A 65 -9.62 8.57 6.59
CA ASP A 65 -9.81 8.03 5.24
C ASP A 65 -8.66 8.41 4.29
N ILE A 66 -8.09 9.62 4.43
CA ILE A 66 -6.91 10.04 3.64
C ILE A 66 -5.69 9.23 4.04
N GLU A 67 -5.42 9.14 5.34
CA GLU A 67 -4.28 8.39 5.87
C GLU A 67 -4.35 6.93 5.47
N PHE A 68 -5.53 6.32 5.60
CA PHE A 68 -5.75 4.91 5.28
C PHE A 68 -5.59 4.63 3.78
N ASN A 69 -6.22 5.43 2.92
CA ASN A 69 -6.10 5.24 1.47
C ASN A 69 -4.68 5.54 0.97
N THR A 70 -4.01 6.56 1.53
CA THR A 70 -2.64 6.88 1.11
C THR A 70 -1.63 5.86 1.64
N GLY A 71 -1.84 5.34 2.84
CA GLY A 71 -1.04 4.23 3.39
C GLY A 71 -1.15 2.97 2.54
N LYS A 72 -2.36 2.61 2.10
CA LYS A 72 -2.59 1.52 1.15
C LYS A 72 -1.84 1.72 -0.17
N MET A 73 -1.91 2.93 -0.72
CA MET A 73 -1.23 3.26 -1.98
C MET A 73 0.30 3.18 -1.86
N GLU A 74 0.88 3.64 -0.75
CA GLU A 74 2.32 3.52 -0.52
C GLU A 74 2.73 2.06 -0.30
N LEU A 75 1.95 1.27 0.43
CA LEU A 75 2.18 -0.17 0.61
C LEU A 75 2.26 -0.89 -0.74
N LEU A 76 1.30 -0.65 -1.62
CA LEU A 76 1.32 -1.21 -2.97
C LEU A 76 2.54 -0.72 -3.77
N SER A 77 2.86 0.57 -3.69
CA SER A 77 3.99 1.16 -4.42
C SER A 77 5.36 0.63 -3.98
N ILE A 78 5.48 0.21 -2.72
CA ILE A 78 6.71 -0.35 -2.16
C ILE A 78 6.86 -1.83 -2.52
N ASN A 79 5.74 -2.56 -2.55
CA ASN A 79 5.75 -4.02 -2.63
C ASN A 79 5.49 -4.58 -4.03
N VAL A 80 4.77 -3.87 -4.90
CA VAL A 80 4.58 -4.32 -6.29
C VAL A 80 5.89 -4.10 -7.07
N VAL A 81 6.39 -5.16 -7.69
CA VAL A 81 7.66 -5.16 -8.42
C VAL A 81 7.43 -5.20 -9.93
N ALA A 82 6.49 -6.03 -10.38
CA ALA A 82 6.12 -6.17 -11.78
C ALA A 82 4.66 -6.63 -11.92
N TRP A 83 4.10 -6.50 -13.12
CA TRP A 83 2.77 -7.00 -13.45
C TRP A 83 2.66 -7.30 -14.95
N SER A 84 1.60 -8.01 -15.35
CA SER A 84 1.29 -8.34 -16.75
C SER A 84 0.58 -7.21 -17.51
N TYR A 85 0.01 -6.22 -16.81
CA TYR A 85 -0.78 -5.15 -17.44
C TYR A 85 0.00 -4.48 -18.56
N LYS A 86 -0.60 -4.34 -19.72
CA LYS A 86 0.06 -3.77 -20.89
C LYS A 86 -0.21 -2.28 -21.02
N LYS A 87 0.73 -1.57 -21.63
CA LYS A 87 0.47 -0.22 -22.12
C LYS A 87 -0.62 -0.24 -23.17
N GLN A 88 -1.30 0.89 -23.34
CA GLN A 88 -2.41 1.04 -24.30
C GLN A 88 -1.99 0.79 -25.76
N ASP A 89 -0.71 1.01 -26.08
CA ASP A 89 -0.10 0.74 -27.39
C ASP A 89 0.38 -0.72 -27.56
N GLY A 90 0.20 -1.56 -26.55
CA GLY A 90 0.65 -2.95 -26.54
C GLY A 90 2.16 -3.13 -26.43
N SER A 91 2.96 -2.08 -26.18
CA SER A 91 4.43 -2.12 -26.24
C SER A 91 5.12 -2.89 -25.10
N GLY A 92 4.39 -3.70 -24.34
CA GLY A 92 4.89 -4.42 -23.18
C GLY A 92 4.24 -3.97 -21.86
N PRO A 93 4.77 -4.46 -20.72
CA PRO A 93 4.17 -4.20 -19.43
C PRO A 93 4.22 -2.72 -19.09
N LEU A 94 3.11 -2.24 -18.55
CA LEU A 94 2.95 -0.92 -17.97
C LEU A 94 3.97 -0.77 -16.83
N ALA A 95 4.52 0.42 -16.65
CA ALA A 95 5.46 0.63 -15.55
C ALA A 95 4.73 0.59 -14.20
N VAL A 96 5.28 -0.09 -13.21
CA VAL A 96 4.79 0.00 -11.83
C VAL A 96 5.09 1.40 -11.31
N SER A 97 4.05 2.20 -11.09
CA SER A 97 4.15 3.59 -10.62
C SER A 97 2.90 3.95 -9.82
N PRO A 98 2.97 4.97 -8.93
CA PRO A 98 1.81 5.39 -8.14
C PRO A 98 0.57 5.70 -8.99
N ASP A 99 0.76 6.35 -10.14
CA ASP A 99 -0.33 6.71 -11.05
C ASP A 99 -1.01 5.48 -11.68
N ASN A 100 -0.25 4.43 -11.97
CA ASN A 100 -0.81 3.19 -12.52
C ASN A 100 -1.42 2.31 -11.43
N ILE A 101 -0.86 2.32 -10.22
CA ILE A 101 -1.43 1.62 -9.06
C ILE A 101 -2.78 2.23 -8.70
N ALA A 102 -2.92 3.55 -8.82
CA ALA A 102 -4.17 4.25 -8.53
C ALA A 102 -5.30 3.91 -9.52
N ARG A 103 -4.97 3.25 -10.64
CA ARG A 103 -5.90 2.78 -11.66
C ARG A 103 -6.31 1.32 -11.48
N LEU A 104 -5.70 0.60 -10.54
CA LEU A 104 -6.16 -0.73 -10.18
C LEU A 104 -7.61 -0.61 -9.71
N ASP A 105 -8.43 -1.57 -10.10
CA ASP A 105 -9.76 -1.70 -9.54
C ASP A 105 -9.66 -2.04 -8.03
N LYS A 106 -10.75 -1.79 -7.31
CA LYS A 106 -10.79 -1.95 -5.87
C LYS A 106 -10.51 -3.40 -5.44
N GLU A 107 -11.01 -4.38 -6.17
CA GLU A 107 -10.92 -5.80 -5.82
C GLU A 107 -9.49 -6.30 -5.95
N THR A 108 -8.83 -6.00 -7.07
CA THR A 108 -7.41 -6.28 -7.26
C THR A 108 -6.55 -5.57 -6.21
N GLY A 109 -6.84 -4.29 -5.94
CA GLY A 109 -6.11 -3.53 -4.93
C GLY A 109 -6.21 -4.16 -3.54
N GLU A 110 -7.41 -4.58 -3.12
CA GLU A 110 -7.64 -5.26 -1.84
C GLU A 110 -6.98 -6.64 -1.77
N LEU A 111 -7.03 -7.42 -2.85
CA LEU A 111 -6.35 -8.71 -2.96
C LEU A 111 -4.84 -8.57 -2.72
N LEU A 112 -4.20 -7.61 -3.39
CA LEU A 112 -2.77 -7.36 -3.27
C LEU A 112 -2.41 -6.87 -1.86
N LEU A 113 -3.22 -5.99 -1.26
CA LEU A 113 -3.00 -5.51 0.11
C LEU A 113 -3.09 -6.64 1.13
N ASN A 114 -4.08 -7.53 1.00
CA ASN A 114 -4.22 -8.69 1.87
C ASN A 114 -3.01 -9.62 1.74
N ALA A 115 -2.58 -9.89 0.50
CA ALA A 115 -1.40 -10.70 0.23
C ALA A 115 -0.13 -10.10 0.84
N ILE A 116 0.06 -8.77 0.76
CA ILE A 116 1.17 -8.08 1.41
C ILE A 116 1.06 -8.18 2.95
N GLY A 117 -0.15 -8.03 3.50
CA GLY A 117 -0.41 -8.09 4.94
C GLY A 117 -0.15 -9.47 5.56
N GLU A 118 -0.52 -10.55 4.88
CA GLU A 118 -0.24 -11.93 5.32
C GLU A 118 1.27 -12.21 5.40
N ARG A 119 2.04 -11.62 4.49
CA ARG A 119 3.50 -11.77 4.37
C ARG A 119 4.28 -10.89 5.33
N ASN A 120 3.71 -9.76 5.71
CA ASN A 120 4.27 -8.83 6.67
C ASN A 120 3.35 -8.77 7.90
N PRO A 121 3.23 -9.87 8.68
CA PRO A 121 2.38 -9.87 9.85
C PRO A 121 2.87 -8.76 10.77
N GLN A 122 2.03 -7.74 10.96
CA GLN A 122 2.22 -6.78 12.04
C GLN A 122 2.37 -7.63 13.29
N GLY A 123 3.57 -7.64 13.87
CA GLY A 123 3.96 -8.64 14.85
C GLY A 123 2.80 -8.82 15.80
N LYS A 124 2.25 -10.05 15.86
CA LYS A 124 1.28 -10.40 16.91
C LYS A 124 1.93 -9.85 18.18
N LYS A 125 1.33 -8.81 18.79
CA LYS A 125 1.68 -8.44 20.16
C LYS A 125 1.66 -9.77 20.87
N THR A 126 2.81 -10.26 21.26
CA THR A 126 2.95 -11.54 21.93
C THR A 126 2.10 -11.39 23.16
N ALA A 127 0.91 -11.98 23.12
CA ALA A 127 0.08 -12.21 24.28
C ALA A 127 0.87 -13.19 25.13
N GLY A 128 1.76 -12.62 25.93
CA GLY A 128 2.84 -13.30 26.62
C GLY A 128 3.51 -12.38 27.64
N SER A 129 2.76 -11.43 28.20
CA SER A 129 3.01 -11.00 29.58
C SER A 129 2.15 -11.91 30.45
N THR A 130 2.65 -13.12 30.64
CA THR A 130 2.14 -14.02 31.67
C THR A 130 2.49 -13.38 33.00
N ASN A 131 1.48 -13.13 33.82
CA ASN A 131 1.63 -12.83 35.24
C ASN A 131 2.55 -13.87 35.89
N ALA A 132 3.61 -13.40 36.54
CA ALA A 132 4.26 -14.06 37.67
C ALA A 132 4.96 -12.98 38.50
#